data_AF-A0A532E551-F1
#
_entry.id   AF-A0A532E551-F1
#
_cell.length_a   1.000
_cell.length_b   1.000
_cell.length_c   1.000
_cell.angle_alpha   90.00
_cell.angle_beta   90.00
_cell.angle_gamma   90.00
#
_symmetry.space_group_name_H-M   'P 1'
#
loop_
_entity.id
_entity.type
_entity.pdbx_description
1 polymer ?
#
loop_
_entity_poly.entity_id
_entity_poly.type
_entity_poly.pdbx_seq_one_letter_code
_entity_poly.pdbx_strand_id
1 'polypeptide(L)'
;MSIQHAIWKVGDKPTALTTSRLASEQLLEEMIVTDPRILSNEWMLIGRQERTTHGGCIDLLAIAPDGSLVLIELKRDRTPRETIAQALDYASWIEELTSEK
;
A
#
# COMPACT_ATOMS: atom_id res chain seq x y z
N MET A 1 -17.33 -28.10 -8.15
CA MET A 1 -17.94 -27.08 -7.27
C MET A 1 -16.83 -26.15 -6.81
N SER A 2 -16.98 -24.83 -6.96
CA SER A 2 -16.00 -23.86 -6.45
C SER A 2 -16.21 -23.64 -4.95
N ILE A 3 -15.13 -23.62 -4.18
CA ILE A 3 -15.17 -23.29 -2.76
C ILE A 3 -15.45 -21.79 -2.64
N GLN A 4 -16.53 -21.42 -1.96
CA GLN A 4 -16.81 -20.03 -1.60
C GLN A 4 -16.23 -19.77 -0.20
N HIS A 5 -15.35 -18.78 -0.11
CA HIS A 5 -14.77 -18.33 1.15
C HIS A 5 -15.62 -17.19 1.71
N ALA A 6 -15.93 -17.25 3.01
CA ALA A 6 -16.62 -16.19 3.73
C ALA A 6 -15.88 -15.90 5.05
N ILE A 7 -16.04 -14.67 5.56
CA ILE A 7 -15.35 -14.17 6.75
C ILE A 7 -16.41 -13.73 7.76
N TRP A 8 -16.17 -14.01 9.05
CA TRP A 8 -17.06 -13.61 10.14
C TRP A 8 -16.27 -12.84 11.19
N LYS A 9 -16.89 -11.79 11.75
CA LYS A 9 -16.43 -11.18 12.99
C LYS A 9 -16.91 -12.03 14.16
N VAL A 10 -15.97 -12.49 14.98
CA VAL A 10 -16.23 -13.30 16.17
C VAL A 10 -16.82 -12.42 17.29
N GLY A 11 -17.83 -12.92 17.98
CA GLY A 11 -18.51 -12.29 19.11
C GLY A 11 -19.72 -13.11 19.55
N ASP A 12 -20.43 -12.67 20.61
CA ASP A 12 -21.61 -13.38 21.17
C ASP A 12 -22.65 -13.73 20.11
N LYS A 13 -22.79 -12.85 19.11
CA LYS A 13 -23.48 -13.13 17.85
C LYS A 13 -22.47 -12.98 16.71
N PRO A 14 -22.05 -14.07 16.07
CA PRO A 14 -21.18 -14.00 14.91
C PRO A 14 -21.82 -13.20 13.78
N THR A 15 -21.07 -12.24 13.22
CA THR A 15 -21.57 -11.39 12.12
C THR A 15 -20.78 -11.69 10.86
N ALA A 16 -21.46 -12.13 9.80
CA ALA A 16 -20.84 -12.32 8.49
C ALA A 16 -20.38 -10.97 7.91
N LEU A 17 -19.15 -10.91 7.40
CA LEU A 17 -18.69 -9.76 6.63
C LEU A 17 -19.22 -9.87 5.19
N THR A 18 -19.97 -8.85 4.78
CA THR A 18 -20.45 -8.74 3.40
C THR A 18 -19.29 -8.39 2.48
N THR A 19 -19.11 -9.17 1.42
CA THR A 19 -18.15 -8.85 0.36
C THR A 19 -18.56 -7.56 -0.33
N SER A 20 -17.66 -6.58 -0.39
CA SER A 20 -17.82 -5.35 -1.16
C SER A 20 -16.72 -5.25 -2.22
N ARG A 21 -16.90 -4.31 -3.16
CA ARG A 21 -15.85 -3.94 -4.11
C ARG A 21 -15.24 -2.62 -3.68
N LEU A 22 -13.93 -2.53 -3.77
CA LEU A 22 -13.23 -1.27 -3.63
C LEU A 22 -13.57 -0.36 -4.83
N ALA A 23 -14.00 0.87 -4.56
CA ALA A 23 -14.45 1.79 -5.60
C ALA A 23 -13.28 2.34 -6.43
N SER A 24 -12.16 2.68 -5.79
CA SER A 24 -10.98 3.31 -6.40
C SER A 24 -9.71 3.06 -5.59
N GLU A 25 -8.54 3.27 -6.20
CA GLU A 25 -7.23 3.26 -5.53
C GLU A 25 -7.14 4.37 -4.49
N GLN A 26 -7.69 5.55 -4.80
CA GLN A 26 -7.81 6.68 -3.87
C GLN A 26 -8.52 6.31 -2.56
N LEU A 27 -9.62 5.54 -2.64
CA LEU A 27 -10.34 5.11 -1.43
C LEU A 27 -9.47 4.18 -0.57
N LEU A 28 -8.71 3.28 -1.21
CA LEU A 28 -7.80 2.38 -0.48
C LEU A 28 -6.65 3.17 0.16
N GLU A 29 -6.11 4.16 -0.55
CA GLU A 29 -5.09 5.05 -0.01
C GLU A 29 -5.61 5.77 1.24
N GLU A 30 -6.80 6.36 1.18
CA GLU A 30 -7.43 7.04 2.31
C GLU A 30 -7.66 6.10 3.50
N MET A 31 -8.06 4.85 3.24
CA MET A 31 -8.18 3.83 4.28
C MET A 31 -6.84 3.54 4.94
N ILE A 32 -5.76 3.38 4.17
CA ILE A 32 -4.41 3.07 4.68
C ILE A 32 -3.83 4.27 5.43
N VAL A 33 -4.01 5.49 4.95
CA VAL A 33 -3.58 6.70 5.65
C VAL A 33 -4.32 6.85 6.98
N THR A 34 -5.61 6.49 7.01
CA THR A 34 -6.42 6.50 8.24
C THR A 34 -5.97 5.41 9.22
N ASP A 35 -5.65 4.22 8.73
CA ASP A 35 -5.18 3.11 9.54
C ASP A 35 -4.05 2.32 8.84
N PRO A 36 -2.77 2.69 9.08
CA PRO A 36 -1.62 2.05 8.44
C PRO A 36 -1.48 0.56 8.77
N ARG A 37 -2.13 0.09 9.84
CA ARG A 37 -2.15 -1.33 10.26
C ARG A 37 -2.81 -2.24 9.24
N ILE A 38 -3.54 -1.68 8.27
CA ILE A 38 -4.01 -2.40 7.09
C ILE A 38 -2.83 -3.04 6.33
N LEU A 39 -1.67 -2.37 6.30
CA LEU A 39 -0.45 -2.90 5.69
C LEU A 39 0.47 -3.57 6.71
N SER A 40 0.78 -2.88 7.81
CA SER A 40 1.69 -3.36 8.85
C SER A 40 1.51 -2.56 10.12
N ASN A 41 1.65 -3.20 11.29
CA ASN A 41 1.63 -2.51 12.57
C ASN A 41 2.91 -1.71 12.84
N GLU A 42 3.99 -2.05 12.14
CA GLU A 42 5.34 -1.57 12.44
C GLU A 42 5.84 -0.52 11.44
N TRP A 43 5.12 -0.31 10.34
CA TRP A 43 5.49 0.70 9.35
C TRP A 43 4.95 2.06 9.73
N MET A 44 5.81 3.06 9.67
CA MET A 44 5.42 4.46 9.85
C MET A 44 5.32 5.10 8.47
N LEU A 45 4.12 5.56 8.09
CA LEU A 45 3.94 6.36 6.87
C LEU A 45 4.66 7.70 7.05
N ILE A 46 5.49 8.06 6.07
CA ILE A 46 6.30 9.29 6.07
C ILE A 46 6.03 10.19 4.85
N GLY A 47 5.34 9.69 3.83
CA GLY A 47 5.00 10.44 2.63
C GLY A 47 3.74 9.91 1.95
N ARG A 48 3.09 10.78 1.18
CA ARG A 48 1.87 10.49 0.44
C ARG A 48 1.87 11.28 -0.87
N GLN A 49 1.64 10.61 -1.99
CA GLN A 49 1.63 11.23 -3.32
C GLN A 49 2.92 12.02 -3.58
N GLU A 50 4.05 11.40 -3.24
CA GLU A 50 5.39 12.00 -3.33
C GLU A 50 5.87 12.01 -4.77
N ARG A 51 6.23 13.18 -5.29
CA ARG A 51 6.74 13.32 -6.67
C ARG A 51 8.20 12.92 -6.75
N THR A 52 8.54 12.01 -7.67
CA THR A 52 9.93 11.67 -7.96
C THR A 52 10.53 12.64 -8.98
N THR A 53 11.86 12.82 -8.93
CA THR A 53 12.58 13.69 -9.87
C THR A 53 12.49 13.22 -11.32
N HIS A 54 12.16 11.95 -11.53
CA HIS A 54 11.99 11.32 -12.84
C HIS A 54 10.55 11.41 -13.39
N GLY A 55 9.65 12.13 -12.70
CA GLY A 55 8.30 12.43 -13.19
C GLY A 55 7.21 11.44 -12.77
N GLY A 56 7.51 10.49 -11.88
CA GLY A 56 6.54 9.61 -11.25
C GLY A 56 5.95 10.19 -9.96
N CYS A 57 4.90 9.56 -9.44
CA CYS A 57 4.28 9.91 -8.18
C CYS A 57 4.08 8.63 -7.39
N ILE A 58 4.70 8.55 -6.21
CA ILE A 58 4.61 7.40 -5.31
C ILE A 58 3.34 7.59 -4.48
N ASP A 59 2.46 6.59 -4.44
CA ASP A 59 1.20 6.70 -3.70
C ASP A 59 1.46 6.89 -2.20
N LEU A 60 2.24 5.99 -1.59
CA LEU A 60 2.60 6.05 -0.18
C LEU A 60 4.07 5.67 0.04
N LEU A 61 4.72 6.37 0.96
CA LEU A 61 6.08 6.07 1.42
C LEU A 61 6.06 5.82 2.93
N ALA A 62 6.71 4.75 3.36
CA ALA A 62 6.86 4.38 4.75
C ALA A 62 8.32 4.12 5.13
N ILE A 63 8.59 4.07 6.43
CA ILE A 63 9.83 3.56 7.00
C ILE A 63 9.52 2.38 7.92
N ALA A 64 10.30 1.31 7.81
CA ALA A 64 10.23 0.13 8.68
C ALA A 64 11.13 0.31 9.92
N PRO A 65 10.98 -0.51 10.98
CA PRO A 65 11.75 -0.35 12.22
C PRO A 65 13.27 -0.50 12.08
N ASP A 66 13.72 -1.19 11.03
CA ASP A 66 15.15 -1.35 10.72
C ASP A 66 15.73 -0.16 9.93
N GLY A 67 14.92 0.86 9.66
CA GLY A 67 15.30 2.06 8.89
C GLY A 67 15.13 1.92 7.39
N SER A 68 14.66 0.76 6.90
CA SER A 68 14.40 0.55 5.47
C SER A 68 13.23 1.41 4.99
N LEU A 69 13.39 2.05 3.82
CA LEU A 69 12.30 2.73 3.14
C LEU A 69 11.41 1.71 2.43
N VAL A 70 10.10 1.86 2.62
CA VAL A 70 9.07 0.99 2.04
C VAL A 70 8.23 1.82 1.09
N LEU A 71 8.35 1.51 -0.20
CA LEU A 71 7.52 2.11 -1.23
C LEU A 71 6.24 1.30 -1.42
N ILE A 72 5.11 1.98 -1.44
CA ILE A 72 3.80 1.35 -1.54
C ILE A 72 3.07 1.98 -2.72
N GLU A 73 2.86 1.17 -3.76
CA GLU A 73 2.06 1.53 -4.93
C GLU A 73 0.74 0.76 -4.88
N LEU A 74 -0.39 1.47 -5.03
CA LEU A 74 -1.71 0.89 -4.86
C LEU A 74 -2.32 0.53 -6.22
N LYS A 75 -2.92 -0.66 -6.28
CA LYS A 75 -3.73 -1.09 -7.44
C LYS A 75 -5.04 -1.73 -7.02
N ARG A 76 -6.14 -1.28 -7.63
CA ARG A 76 -7.48 -1.83 -7.37
C ARG A 76 -7.68 -3.21 -8.02
N ASP A 77 -7.14 -3.39 -9.23
CA ASP A 77 -7.28 -4.60 -10.04
C ASP A 77 -5.96 -5.38 -10.12
N ARG A 78 -5.97 -6.53 -10.80
CA ARG A 78 -4.76 -7.35 -11.04
C ARG A 78 -3.67 -6.49 -11.67
N THR A 79 -2.53 -6.39 -11.00
CA THR A 79 -1.33 -5.70 -11.47
C THR A 79 -0.82 -6.32 -12.77
N PRO A 80 -0.80 -5.59 -13.90
CA PRO A 80 -0.01 -5.98 -15.06
C PRO A 80 1.48 -5.96 -14.69
N ARG A 81 2.31 -6.69 -15.45
CA ARG A 81 3.78 -6.71 -15.26
C ARG A 81 4.44 -5.32 -15.23
N GLU A 82 3.78 -4.29 -15.76
CA GLU A 82 4.23 -2.89 -15.78
C GLU A 82 4.42 -2.28 -14.38
N THR A 83 3.69 -2.74 -13.35
CA THR A 83 3.87 -2.26 -11.96
C THR A 83 5.23 -2.64 -11.36
N ILE A 84 5.86 -3.72 -11.85
CA ILE A 84 7.20 -4.14 -11.40
C ILE A 84 8.27 -3.19 -11.94
N ALA A 85 8.12 -2.71 -13.19
CA ALA A 85 9.07 -1.76 -13.77
C ALA A 85 9.07 -0.43 -13.00
N GLN A 86 7.88 0.09 -12.66
CA GLN A 86 7.76 1.30 -11.82
C GLN A 86 8.35 1.10 -10.42
N ALA A 87 8.11 -0.04 -9.78
CA ALA A 87 8.70 -0.33 -8.46
C ALA A 87 10.24 -0.39 -8.52
N LEU A 88 10.82 -0.92 -9.60
CA LEU A 88 12.28 -0.94 -9.81
C LEU A 88 12.83 0.45 -10.13
N ASP A 89 12.13 1.25 -10.94
CA ASP A 89 12.52 2.63 -11.24
C ASP A 89 12.52 3.48 -9.96
N TYR A 90 11.56 3.26 -9.06
CA TYR A 90 11.54 3.95 -7.78
C TYR A 90 12.58 3.43 -6.78
N ALA A 91 12.85 2.12 -6.75
CA ALA A 91 13.92 1.57 -5.93
C ALA A 91 15.29 2.13 -6.33
N SER A 92 15.53 2.26 -7.64
CA SER A 92 16.74 2.91 -8.17
C SER A 92 16.84 4.38 -7.75
N TRP A 93 15.71 5.12 -7.73
CA TRP A 93 15.71 6.50 -7.27
C TRP A 93 15.94 6.63 -5.77
N ILE A 94 15.41 5.70 -4.96
CA ILE A 94 15.61 5.70 -3.51
C ILE A 94 17.07 5.41 -3.15
N GLU A 95 17.79 4.57 -3.90
CA GLU A 95 19.23 4.38 -3.71
C GLU A 95 20.05 5.66 -3.95
N GLU A 96 19.56 6.58 -4.77
CA GLU A 96 20.22 7.88 -5.04
C GLU A 96 19.93 8.94 -3.96
N LEU A 97 19.01 8.69 -3.03
CA LEU A 97 18.76 9.57 -1.89
C LEU A 97 19.95 9.51 -0.92
N THR A 98 20.83 10.50 -1.05
CA THR A 98 21.93 10.73 -0.11
C THR A 98 21.47 11.65 1.02
N SER A 99 21.95 11.38 2.24
CA SER A 99 21.76 12.28 3.38
C SER A 99 22.72 13.46 3.28
N GLU A 100 22.51 14.36 2.33
CA GLU A 100 23.15 15.68 2.29
C GLU A 100 22.05 16.70 1.89
N LYS A 101 21.66 17.69 2.70
CA LYS A 101 22.37 18.41 3.77
C LYS A 101 21.38 19.02 4.76
#